data_AF-A0A4D7DM87-F1
#
_entry.id   AF-A0A4D7DM87-F1
#
_cell.length_a   1.000
_cell.length_b   1.000
_cell.length_c   1.000
_cell.angle_alpha   90.00
_cell.angle_beta   90.00
_cell.angle_gamma   90.00
#
_symmetry.space_group_name_H-M   'P 1'
#
loop_
_entity.id
_entity.type
_entity.pdbx_description
1 polymer ?
#
loop_
_entity_poly.entity_id
_entity_poly.type
_entity_poly.pdbx_seq_one_letter_code
_entity_poly.pdbx_strand_id
1 'polypeptide(L)' 'MQACTPYPLIERKTGITVQRLLALEAGAAPTGPECEALAKLWRCPLDDLLASMELEGDIRGDHE' A
#
# COMPACT_ATOMS: atom_id res chain seq x y z
N MET A 1 3.99 -7.03 -19.76
CA MET A 1 4.18 -5.91 -18.82
C MET A 1 5.12 -6.39 -17.73
N GLN A 2 6.34 -5.84 -17.67
CA GLN A 2 7.30 -6.17 -16.64
C GLN A 2 7.00 -5.24 -15.46
N ALA A 3 6.46 -5.77 -14.37
CA ALA A 3 6.23 -4.97 -13.18
C ALA A 3 7.58 -4.44 -12.68
N CYS A 4 7.77 -3.12 -12.74
CA CYS A 4 8.97 -2.44 -12.22
C CYS A 4 9.06 -2.54 -10.69
N THR A 5 7.96 -2.94 -10.04
CA THR A 5 7.89 -3.11 -8.59
C THR A 5 8.60 -4.40 -8.17
N PRO A 6 9.64 -4.32 -7.32
CA PRO A 6 10.37 -5.50 -6.88
C PRO A 6 9.59 -6.26 -5.80
N TYR A 7 8.43 -6.83 -6.14
CA TYR A 7 7.54 -7.54 -5.20
C TYR A 7 8.25 -8.58 -4.31
N PRO A 8 9.22 -9.39 -4.80
CA PRO A 8 9.93 -10.33 -3.93
C PRO A 8 10.76 -9.65 -2.84
N LEU A 9 11.26 -8.44 -3.10
CA LEU A 9 12.02 -7.66 -2.11
C LEU A 9 11.08 -7.00 -1.10
N ILE A 10 9.91 -6.56 -1.55
CA ILE A 10 8.86 -6.00 -0.67
C ILE A 10 8.37 -7.10 0.27
N GLU A 11 7.99 -8.26 -0.25
CA GLU A 11 7.54 -9.41 0.54
C GLU A 11 8.55 -9.80 1.63
N ARG A 12 9.85 -9.84 1.30
CA ARG A 12 10.91 -10.11 2.29
C ARG A 12 11.03 -9.06 3.37
N LYS A 13 10.72 -7.80 3.08
CA LYS A 13 10.87 -6.68 4.03
C LYS A 13 9.61 -6.44 4.86
N THR A 14 8.44 -6.72 4.31
CA THR A 14 7.14 -6.40 4.94
C THR A 14 6.42 -7.65 5.45
N GLY A 15 6.78 -8.84 4.97
CA GLY A 15 6.05 -10.08 5.22
C GLY A 15 4.72 -10.18 4.45
N ILE A 16 4.40 -9.19 3.60
CA ILE A 16 3.19 -9.17 2.80
C ILE A 16 3.42 -10.00 1.54
N THR A 17 2.59 -11.04 1.34
CA THR A 17 2.78 -11.95 0.22
C THR A 17 2.66 -11.23 -1.13
N VAL A 18 3.37 -11.72 -2.16
CA VAL A 18 3.24 -11.16 -3.52
C VAL A 18 1.79 -11.13 -4.00
N GLN A 19 1.01 -12.18 -3.71
CA GLN A 19 -0.43 -12.20 -4.05
C GLN A 19 -1.20 -11.08 -3.36
N ARG A 20 -0.85 -10.77 -2.11
CA ARG A 20 -1.50 -9.70 -1.36
C ARG A 20 -1.07 -8.33 -1.86
N LEU A 21 0.19 -8.13 -2.22
CA LEU A 21 0.67 -6.89 -2.86
C LEU A 21 -0.05 -6.61 -4.18
N LEU A 22 -0.29 -7.63 -5.00
CA LEU A 22 -1.08 -7.50 -6.24
C LEU A 22 -2.54 -7.14 -5.96
N ALA A 23 -3.14 -7.66 -4.88
CA ALA A 23 -4.48 -7.28 -4.49
C ALA A 23 -4.55 -5.79 -4.07
N LEU A 24 -3.56 -5.30 -3.34
CA LEU A 24 -3.45 -3.88 -2.96
C LEU A 24 -3.29 -2.99 -4.20
N GLU A 25 -2.45 -3.39 -5.16
CA GLU A 25 -2.30 -2.69 -6.45
C GLU A 25 -3.62 -2.64 -7.24
N ALA A 26 -4.44 -3.69 -7.15
CA ALA A 26 -5.77 -3.73 -7.75
C ALA A 26 -6.84 -2.91 -6.97
N GLY A 27 -6.46 -2.23 -5.88
CA GLY A 27 -7.35 -1.38 -5.09
C GLY A 27 -8.02 -2.05 -3.89
N ALA A 28 -7.54 -3.22 -3.46
CA ALA A 28 -8.00 -3.80 -2.20
C ALA A 28 -7.55 -2.95 -1.01
N ALA A 29 -8.41 -2.81 0.00
CA ALA A 29 -8.07 -2.10 1.23
C ALA A 29 -6.94 -2.83 1.99
N PRO A 30 -5.88 -2.11 2.41
CA PRO A 30 -4.87 -2.66 3.31
C PRO A 30 -5.41 -2.78 4.74
N THR A 31 -4.88 -3.75 5.47
CA THR A 31 -5.12 -3.92 6.92
C THR A 31 -4.14 -3.08 7.73
N GLY A 32 -4.46 -2.81 8.99
CA GLY A 32 -3.58 -2.07 9.91
C GLY A 32 -2.12 -2.58 9.92
N PRO A 33 -1.87 -3.90 10.08
CA PRO A 33 -0.52 -4.45 10.05
C PRO A 33 0.20 -4.27 8.70
N GLU A 34 -0.54 -4.29 7.59
CA GLU A 34 0.02 -4.05 6.26
C GLU A 34 0.44 -2.59 6.11
N CYS A 35 -0.38 -1.65 6.59
CA CYS A 35 -0.03 -0.23 6.64
C CYS A 35 1.22 0.01 7.49
N GLU A 36 1.32 -0.61 8.66
CA GLU A 36 2.52 -0.51 9.52
C GLU A 36 3.78 -1.04 8.83
N ALA A 37 3.68 -2.16 8.13
CA ALA A 37 4.81 -2.76 7.42
C ALA A 37 5.24 -1.91 6.22
N LEU A 38 4.28 -1.35 5.48
CA LEU A 38 4.54 -0.47 4.33
C LEU A 38 5.12 0.88 4.78
N ALA A 39 4.61 1.49 5.85
CA ALA A 39 5.14 2.72 6.42
C ALA A 39 6.62 2.57 6.81
N LYS A 40 6.98 1.45 7.46
CA LYS A 40 8.38 1.12 7.77
C LYS A 40 9.24 0.95 6.53
N LEU A 41 8.74 0.28 5.49
CA LEU A 41 9.46 0.10 4.22
C LEU A 41 9.74 1.43 3.52
N TRP A 42 8.76 2.33 3.51
CA TRP A 42 8.86 3.65 2.87
C TRP A 42 9.49 4.73 3.75
N ARG A 43 9.78 4.39 5.02
CA ARG A 43 10.37 5.29 6.02
C ARG A 43 9.50 6.54 6.25
N CYS A 44 8.19 6.37 6.24
CA CYS A 44 7.24 7.42 6.60
C CYS A 44 6.50 7.09 7.92
N PRO A 45 5.96 8.10 8.61
CA PRO A 45 5.02 7.90 9.71
C PRO A 45 3.78 7.14 9.25
N LEU A 46 3.21 6.32 10.14
CA LEU A 46 1.97 5.58 9.85
C LEU A 46 0.80 6.54 9.60
N ASP A 47 0.67 7.59 10.41
CA ASP A 47 -0.36 8.62 10.25
C ASP A 47 -0.30 9.29 8.88
N ASP A 48 0.90 9.63 8.39
CA ASP A 48 1.07 10.24 7.06
C ASP A 48 0.59 9.30 5.94
N LEU A 49 0.86 7.99 6.09
CA LEU A 49 0.38 6.99 5.14
C LEU A 49 -1.15 6.86 5.17
N LEU A 50 -1.74 6.81 6.36
CA LEU A 50 -3.20 6.73 6.54
C LEU A 50 -3.90 7.97 5.97
N ALA A 51 -3.38 9.17 6.25
CA ALA A 51 -3.90 10.43 5.74
C ALA A 51 -3.82 10.49 4.20
N SER A 52 -2.74 9.98 3.60
CA SER A 52 -2.61 9.91 2.14
C SER A 52 -3.66 9.00 1.51
N MET A 53 -3.97 7.86 2.13
CA MET A 53 -5.00 6.94 1.62
C MET A 53 -6.43 7.52 1.78
N GLU A 54 -6.69 8.25 2.87
CA GLU A 54 -7.95 8.97 3.07
C GLU A 54 -8.14 10.07 2.02
N LEU A 55 -7.08 10.83 1.73
CA LEU A 55 -7.08 11.84 0.67
C LEU A 55 -7.37 11.24 -0.72
N GLU A 56 -6.80 10.09 -1.05
CA GLU A 56 -7.10 9.38 -2.31
C GLU A 56 -8.57 8.90 -2.38
N GLY A 57 -9.15 8.50 -1.25
CA GLY A 57 -10.58 8.18 -1.15
C GLY A 57 -11.48 9.38 -1.44
N ASP A 58 -11.09 10.56 -0.94
CA ASP A 58 -11.82 11.82 -1.11
C ASP A 58 -11.74 12.36 -2.55
N ILE A 59 -10.55 12.33 -3.17
CA ILE A 59 -10.34 12.76 -4.57
C ILE A 59 -11.18 11.92 -5.56
N ARG A 60 -11.38 10.63 -5.25
CA ARG A 60 -12.18 9.73 -6.11
C ARG A 60 -13.69 9.93 -5.93
N GLY A 61 -14.13 10.57 -4.84
CA GLY A 61 -15.53 10.92 -4.58
C GLY A 61 -16.02 12.20 -5.26
N ASP A 62 -15.11 13.06 -5.75
CA ASP A 62 -15.47 14.37 -6.34
C ASP A 62 -15.64 14.32 -7.88
N HIS A 63 -15.78 13.12 -8.46
CA HIS A 63 -15.99 12.92 -9.90
C HIS A 63 -17.30 12.17 -10.17
N GLU A 64 -18.39 12.70 -9.65
CA GLU A 64 -19.78 12.36 -10.01
C GLU A 64 -20.57 13.60 -10.48
#